data_AF-A0A443ZJD3-F1
#
_entry.id   AF-A0A443ZJD3-F1
#
_cell.length_a   1.000
_cell.length_b   1.000
_cell.length_c   1.000
_cell.angle_alpha   90.00
_cell.angle_beta   90.00
_cell.angle_gamma   90.00
#
_symmetry.space_group_name_H-M   'P 1'
#
loop_
_entity.id
_entity.type
_entity.pdbx_description
1 polymer ?
#
loop_
_entity_poly.entity_id
_entity_poly.type
_entity_poly.pdbx_seq_one_letter_code
_entity_poly.pdbx_strand_id
1 'polypeptide(L)' 'MTPHDEDFGEIASPILVEMWKHQVVLMTNETEYLNQELVKARQNIAKLVEINEALQNQLRGIPQ' A
#
# COMPACT_ATOMS: atom_id res chain seq x y z
N MET A 1 44.95 33.76 2.90
CA MET A 1 43.90 33.36 1.93
C MET A 1 43.69 31.87 2.06
N THR A 2 42.60 31.47 2.71
CA THR A 2 41.90 30.21 2.45
C THR A 2 40.42 30.50 2.71
N PRO A 3 39.65 30.84 1.67
CA PRO A 3 38.20 31.01 1.77
C PRO A 3 37.56 29.69 1.37
N HIS A 4 37.18 28.84 2.33
CA HIS A 4 36.49 27.59 1.97
C HIS A 4 35.36 27.12 2.88
N ASP A 5 35.01 27.82 3.98
CA ASP A 5 34.06 27.27 4.95
C ASP A 5 32.80 28.14 5.19
N GLU A 6 32.44 29.02 4.26
CA GLU A 6 31.28 29.91 4.41
C GLU A 6 30.41 29.93 3.14
N ASP A 7 29.71 28.83 2.79
CA ASP A 7 28.39 28.92 2.10
C ASP A 7 27.61 27.58 1.94
N PHE A 8 27.72 26.64 2.90
CA PHE A 8 26.78 25.50 2.99
C PHE A 8 26.10 25.47 4.36
N GLY A 9 25.92 26.66 4.95
CA GLY A 9 25.28 26.85 6.25
C GLY A 9 23.79 26.54 6.19
N GLU A 10 23.45 25.37 6.74
CA GLU A 10 22.13 24.99 7.23
C GLU A 10 21.06 24.78 6.15
N ILE A 11 21.15 23.66 5.43
CA ILE A 11 19.92 22.92 5.07
C ILE A 11 19.22 22.66 6.40
N ALA A 12 18.13 23.39 6.69
CA ALA A 12 17.34 23.23 7.91
C ALA A 12 16.92 21.76 8.04
N SER A 13 17.70 20.98 8.79
CA SER A 13 17.38 19.59 9.03
C SER A 13 16.07 19.56 9.81
N PRO A 14 15.09 18.76 9.38
CA PRO A 14 13.82 18.67 10.09
C PRO A 14 14.07 18.35 11.55
N ILE A 15 13.42 19.09 12.44
CA ILE A 15 13.50 18.82 13.87
C ILE A 15 12.87 17.44 14.11
N LEU A 16 13.35 16.68 15.10
CA LEU A 16 12.84 15.32 15.39
C LEU A 16 11.31 15.23 15.40
N VAL A 17 10.62 16.24 15.94
CA VAL A 17 9.15 16.30 15.95
C VAL A 17 8.53 16.36 14.55
N GLU A 18 9.17 17.04 13.60
CA GLU A 18 8.73 17.13 12.21
C GLU A 18 8.95 15.81 11.48
N MET A 19 10.08 15.14 11.76
CA MET A 19 10.33 13.78 11.26
C MET A 19 9.27 12.79 11.74
N TRP A 20 8.91 12.81 13.02
CA TRP A 20 7.85 11.96 13.56
C TRP A 20 6.49 12.26 12.95
N LYS A 21 6.13 13.54 12.77
CA LYS A 21 4.90 13.93 12.07
C LYS A 21 4.87 13.38 10.65
N HIS A 22 5.97 13.50 9.93
CA HIS A 22 6.08 12.96 8.59
C HIS A 22 5.95 11.43 8.57
N GLN A 23 6.61 10.74 9.51
CA GLN A 23 6.52 9.29 9.63
C GLN A 23 5.09 8.82 9.89
N VAL A 24 4.34 9.51 10.75
CA VAL A 24 2.92 9.21 10.99
C VAL A 24 2.09 9.35 9.72
N VAL A 25 2.32 10.39 8.92
CA VAL A 25 1.64 10.58 7.63
C VAL A 25 1.96 9.43 6.68
N LEU A 26 3.24 9.05 6.55
CA LEU A 26 3.65 7.94 5.67
C LEU A 26 2.97 6.63 6.08
N MET A 27 3.00 6.28 7.37
CA MET A 27 2.37 5.06 7.88
C MET A 27 0.85 5.07 7.72
N THR A 28 0.21 6.23 7.85
CA THR A 28 -1.23 6.38 7.64
C THR A 28 -1.58 6.10 6.18
N ASN A 29 -0.86 6.72 5.24
CA ASN A 29 -1.06 6.51 3.80
C ASN A 29 -0.82 5.05 3.39
N GLU A 30 0.25 4.43 3.93
CA GLU A 30 0.54 3.02 3.67
C GLU A 30 -0.58 2.11 4.19
N THR A 31 -1.10 2.38 5.39
CA THR A 31 -2.21 1.62 5.98
C THR A 31 -3.48 1.77 5.14
N GLU A 32 -3.80 2.98 4.69
CA GLU A 32 -4.95 3.22 3.82
C GLU A 32 -4.83 2.47 2.48
N TYR A 33 -3.65 2.52 1.87
CA TYR A 33 -3.36 1.79 0.64
C TYR A 33 -3.53 0.27 0.82
N LEU A 34 -2.92 -0.30 1.87
CA LEU A 34 -3.03 -1.73 2.16
C LEU A 34 -4.47 -2.17 2.43
N ASN A 35 -5.26 -1.33 3.11
CA ASN A 35 -6.67 -1.61 3.33
C ASN A 35 -7.48 -1.64 2.03
N GLN A 36 -7.20 -0.73 1.09
CA GLN A 36 -7.85 -0.75 -0.22
C GLN A 36 -7.50 -2.01 -1.01
N GLU A 37 -6.22 -2.39 -1.04
CA GLU A 37 -5.78 -3.62 -1.72
C GLU A 37 -6.37 -4.87 -1.06
N LEU A 38 -6.48 -4.89 0.27
CA LEU A 38 -7.12 -5.99 0.99
C LEU A 38 -8.60 -6.14 0.63
N VAL A 39 -9.34 -5.03 0.52
CA VAL A 39 -10.74 -5.06 0.10
C VAL A 39 -10.87 -5.60 -1.32
N LYS A 40 -10.04 -5.13 -2.26
CA LYS A 40 -10.02 -5.65 -3.64
C LYS A 40 -9.70 -7.14 -3.69
N ALA A 41 -8.70 -7.58 -2.92
CA ALA A 41 -8.32 -8.99 -2.85
C ALA A 41 -9.48 -9.87 -2.35
N ARG A 42 -10.21 -9.44 -1.30
CA ARG A 42 -11.40 -10.17 -0.82
C ARG A 42 -12.49 -10.27 -1.88
N GLN A 43 -12.76 -9.18 -2.60
CA GLN A 43 -13.75 -9.19 -3.68
C GLN A 43 -13.34 -10.12 -4.83
N ASN A 44 -12.05 -10.13 -5.19
CA ASN A 44 -11.54 -11.03 -6.22
C ASN A 44 -11.65 -12.50 -5.80
N ILE A 45 -11.35 -12.83 -4.54
CA ILE A 45 -11.52 -14.18 -4.00
C ILE A 45 -12.99 -14.59 -4.07
N ALA A 46 -13.92 -13.73 -3.64
CA ALA A 46 -15.35 -14.03 -3.69
C ALA A 46 -15.81 -14.36 -5.13
N LYS A 47 -15.40 -13.55 -6.11
CA LYS A 47 -15.68 -13.82 -7.54
C LYS A 47 -15.09 -15.14 -8.02
N LEU A 48 -13.87 -15.48 -7.62
CA LEU A 48 -13.25 -16.75 -7.99
C LEU A 48 -13.99 -17.95 -7.39
N VAL A 49 -14.50 -17.81 -6.16
CA VAL A 49 -15.36 -18.83 -5.53
C VAL A 49 -16.65 -19.01 -6.32
N GLU A 50 -17.35 -17.91 -6.65
CA GLU A 50 -18.57 -17.95 -7.46
C GLU A 50 -18.34 -18.62 -8.83
N ILE A 51 -17.25 -18.26 -9.52
CA ILE A 51 -16.87 -18.88 -10.80
C ILE A 51 -16.63 -20.38 -10.62
N ASN A 52 -15.93 -20.79 -9.57
CA ASN A 52 -15.66 -22.20 -9.30
C ASN A 52 -16.95 -22.97 -9.07
N GLU A 53 -17.86 -22.45 -8.23
CA GLU A 53 -19.16 -23.06 -7.98
C GLU A 53 -19.98 -23.20 -9.27
N ALA A 54 -20.01 -22.17 -10.12
CA ALA A 54 -20.69 -22.22 -11.41
C ALA A 54 -20.10 -23.31 -12.34
N LEU A 55 -18.77 -23.38 -12.43
CA LEU A 55 -18.07 -24.40 -13.24
C LEU A 55 -18.33 -25.83 -12.72
N GLN A 56 -18.32 -26.03 -11.40
CA GLN A 56 -18.63 -27.32 -10.80
C GLN A 56 -20.07 -27.77 -11.08
N ASN A 57 -21.02 -26.83 -11.05
CA ASN A 57 -22.41 -27.11 -11.39
C ASN A 57 -22.58 -27.49 -12.87
N GLN A 58 -21.84 -26.83 -13.78
CA GLN A 58 -21.83 -27.19 -15.20
C GLN A 58 -21.28 -28.60 -15.43
N LEU A 59 -20.15 -28.95 -14.79
CA LEU A 59 -19.54 -30.28 -14.93
C LEU A 59 -20.48 -31.41 -14.45
N ARG A 60 -21.23 -31.19 -13.37
CA ARG A 60 -22.22 -32.16 -12.87
C ARG A 60 -23.43 -32.33 -13.78
N GLY A 61 -23.73 -31.33 -14.62
CA GLY A 61 -24.86 -31.33 -15.55
C GLY A 61 -24.58 -32.02 -16.88
N ILE A 62 -23.34 -32.48 -17.13
CA ILE A 62 -22.99 -33.22 -18.35
C ILE A 62 -23.27 -34.72 -18.10
N PRO A 63 -24.30 -35.32 -18.74
CA PRO A 63 -24.50 -36.76 -18.66
C PRO A 63 -23.31 -37.48 -19.31
N GLN A 64 -22.78 -38.49 -18.62
CA GLN A 64 -21.71 -39.37 -19.14
C GLN A 64 -22.21 -40.24 -20.29
#